data_AF-A0A9C6XAT2-F1
#
_entry.id   AF-A0A9C6XAT2-F1
#
_cell.length_a   1.000
_cell.length_b   1.000
_cell.length_c   1.000
_cell.angle_alpha   90.00
_cell.angle_beta   90.00
_cell.angle_gamma   90.00
#
_symmetry.space_group_name_H-M   'P 1'
#
loop_
_entity.id
_entity.type
_entity.pdbx_description
1 polymer ?
#
loop_
_entity_poly.entity_id
_entity_poly.type
_entity_poly.pdbx_seq_one_letter_code
_entity_poly.pdbx_strand_id
1 'polypeptide(L)'
;MYRGPAGGEDSAPVAEQLQLAVQLEDSLRLLSAKKCSVVAEEEDGATWRACAELGGFGDILRLLLLPLRADDQLEKVDVAACSDQRGVYVGPPIISVLQTTEKDFKDGRLMINDILQDRKRWKHTRSLKIFHGTAGLEGLLSVVAPHLEELQIKDEVQPNVMVEVAKMKSLKRLDVKCVKDLDFPDLPLQLEELGIWYPTENQLRCLERMPRLRSLRVYNAFCADMNFAPSQHRALLWLKVGVNAKHFKNSILSLIQAYASSLQVLHILCSVSKNYLDSACYFPDLGEELGTCGLRALRRLVLVRPPNDPCTEQLAGCLLQCRIIGNSLPPPVHVVCSNYCNVPAS
;
A
#
# COMPACT_ATOMS: atom_id res chain seq x y z
N MET A 1 -26.24 -36.25 -63.74
CA MET A 1 -24.81 -36.09 -63.42
C MET A 1 -24.66 -34.95 -62.40
N TYR A 2 -24.14 -35.29 -61.21
CA TYR A 2 -23.41 -34.48 -60.21
C TYR A 2 -23.90 -33.07 -59.78
N ARG A 3 -24.38 -32.96 -58.51
CA ARG A 3 -23.83 -32.26 -57.30
C ARG A 3 -24.00 -30.71 -57.30
N GLY A 4 -24.46 -30.04 -56.22
CA GLY A 4 -24.61 -30.42 -54.81
C GLY A 4 -25.47 -29.42 -53.99
N PRO A 5 -25.49 -29.54 -52.64
CA PRO A 5 -26.36 -28.78 -51.74
C PRO A 5 -25.64 -27.58 -51.08
N ALA A 6 -26.41 -26.58 -50.65
CA ALA A 6 -26.03 -25.60 -49.61
C ALA A 6 -27.25 -25.51 -48.67
N GLY A 7 -27.20 -25.94 -47.40
CA GLY A 7 -26.52 -25.27 -46.26
C GLY A 7 -27.47 -24.15 -45.76
N GLY A 8 -28.13 -24.17 -44.61
CA GLY A 8 -27.78 -24.72 -43.30
C GLY A 8 -27.27 -23.58 -42.39
N GLU A 9 -27.95 -23.36 -41.25
CA GLU A 9 -27.53 -22.58 -40.05
C GLU A 9 -27.97 -21.10 -39.91
N ASP A 10 -28.95 -20.86 -39.03
CA ASP A 10 -29.35 -19.54 -38.51
C ASP A 10 -29.72 -19.64 -37.00
N SER A 11 -28.83 -20.17 -36.15
CA SER A 11 -29.09 -20.31 -34.70
C SER A 11 -27.88 -20.07 -33.78
N ALA A 12 -26.69 -19.83 -34.30
CA ALA A 12 -25.47 -19.64 -33.49
C ALA A 12 -25.40 -18.33 -32.67
N PRO A 13 -25.83 -17.14 -33.17
CA PRO A 13 -25.45 -15.88 -32.53
C PRO A 13 -26.23 -15.57 -31.24
N VAL A 14 -27.42 -16.14 -31.04
CA VAL A 14 -28.27 -15.89 -29.86
C VAL A 14 -27.81 -16.70 -28.66
N ALA A 15 -27.31 -17.92 -28.88
CA ALA A 15 -26.79 -18.78 -27.82
C ALA A 15 -25.48 -18.21 -27.23
N GLU A 16 -24.59 -17.71 -28.09
CA GLU A 16 -23.34 -17.07 -27.65
C GLU A 16 -23.59 -15.78 -26.85
N GLN A 17 -24.57 -14.97 -27.27
CA GLN A 17 -24.95 -13.75 -26.54
C GLN A 17 -25.57 -14.04 -25.18
N LEU A 18 -26.38 -15.10 -25.05
CA LEU A 18 -26.94 -15.55 -23.78
C LEU A 18 -25.86 -16.09 -22.84
N GLN A 19 -24.90 -16.86 -23.37
CA GLN A 19 -23.80 -17.38 -22.58
C GLN A 19 -22.85 -16.28 -22.09
N LEU A 20 -22.62 -15.26 -22.93
CA LEU A 20 -21.87 -14.06 -22.55
C LEU A 20 -22.59 -13.26 -21.46
N ALA A 21 -23.92 -13.12 -21.56
CA ALA A 21 -24.72 -12.40 -20.56
C ALA A 21 -24.68 -13.10 -19.19
N VAL A 22 -24.77 -14.43 -19.16
CA VAL A 22 -24.65 -15.22 -17.92
C VAL A 22 -23.26 -15.08 -17.32
N GLN A 23 -22.20 -15.18 -18.14
CA GLN A 23 -20.82 -14.96 -17.67
C GLN A 23 -20.59 -13.55 -17.11
N LEU A 24 -21.17 -12.53 -17.74
CA LEU A 24 -21.07 -11.15 -17.27
C LEU A 24 -21.84 -10.93 -15.96
N GLU A 25 -23.00 -11.56 -15.81
CA GLU A 25 -23.78 -11.49 -14.57
C GLU A 25 -23.07 -12.20 -13.42
N ASP A 26 -22.47 -13.37 -13.66
CA ASP A 26 -21.66 -14.09 -12.68
C ASP A 26 -20.39 -13.32 -12.30
N SER A 27 -19.74 -12.69 -13.29
CA SER A 27 -18.61 -11.79 -13.06
C SER A 27 -19.00 -10.57 -12.22
N LEU A 28 -20.16 -9.98 -12.50
CA LEU A 28 -20.70 -8.84 -11.74
C LEU A 28 -21.04 -9.25 -10.29
N ARG A 29 -21.63 -10.43 -10.10
CA ARG A 29 -21.93 -11.00 -8.77
C ARG A 29 -20.64 -11.26 -7.99
N LEU A 30 -19.60 -11.80 -8.64
CA LEU A 30 -18.29 -12.03 -8.00
C LEU A 30 -17.57 -10.71 -7.65
N LEU A 31 -17.68 -9.69 -8.50
CA LEU A 31 -17.10 -8.36 -8.27
C LEU A 31 -17.83 -7.54 -7.20
N SER A 32 -19.11 -7.84 -6.94
CA SER A 32 -19.94 -7.14 -5.96
C SER A 32 -20.14 -7.89 -4.64
N ALA A 33 -19.71 -9.16 -4.56
CA ALA A 33 -19.85 -9.99 -3.37
C ALA A 33 -18.93 -9.54 -2.23
N LYS A 34 -19.52 -9.30 -1.04
CA LYS A 34 -18.79 -8.96 0.20
C LYS A 34 -18.25 -10.20 0.93
N LYS A 35 -18.70 -11.40 0.54
CA LYS A 35 -18.34 -12.69 1.11
C LYS A 35 -18.14 -13.68 -0.03
N CYS A 36 -17.05 -14.44 -0.01
CA CYS A 36 -16.85 -15.53 -0.96
C CYS A 36 -16.67 -16.84 -0.19
N SER A 37 -17.23 -17.92 -0.74
CA SER A 37 -17.03 -19.28 -0.23
C SER A 37 -16.45 -20.16 -1.32
N VAL A 38 -15.29 -20.75 -1.06
CA VAL A 38 -14.68 -21.76 -1.93
C VAL A 38 -15.09 -23.12 -1.41
N VAL A 39 -15.55 -23.97 -2.32
CA VAL A 39 -15.89 -25.36 -2.06
C VAL A 39 -14.94 -26.22 -2.86
N ALA A 40 -14.20 -27.10 -2.20
CA ALA A 40 -13.36 -28.10 -2.84
C ALA A 40 -13.93 -29.48 -2.56
N GLU A 41 -14.08 -30.30 -3.60
CA GLU A 41 -14.47 -31.71 -3.47
C GLU A 41 -13.23 -32.57 -3.68
N GLU A 42 -12.95 -33.45 -2.71
CA GLU A 42 -11.94 -34.49 -2.84
C GLU A 42 -12.47 -35.67 -3.67
N GLU A 43 -11.56 -36.48 -4.24
CA GLU A 43 -11.90 -37.64 -5.09
C GLU A 43 -12.73 -38.70 -4.35
N ASP A 44 -12.78 -38.68 -3.02
CA ASP A 44 -13.62 -39.53 -2.18
C ASP A 44 -15.04 -38.98 -1.94
N GLY A 45 -15.37 -37.82 -2.52
CA GLY A 45 -16.65 -37.14 -2.37
C GLY A 45 -16.74 -36.23 -1.14
N ALA A 46 -15.66 -36.02 -0.38
CA ALA A 46 -15.65 -35.09 0.73
C ALA A 46 -15.59 -33.63 0.25
N THR A 47 -16.58 -32.84 0.66
CA THR A 47 -16.73 -31.44 0.25
C THR A 47 -16.31 -30.48 1.36
N TRP A 48 -15.21 -29.75 1.16
CA TRP A 48 -14.70 -28.75 2.11
C TRP A 48 -15.12 -27.34 1.70
N ARG A 49 -15.74 -26.59 2.62
CA ARG A 49 -16.18 -25.20 2.37
C ARG A 49 -15.40 -24.22 3.25
N ALA A 50 -14.71 -23.26 2.64
CA ALA A 50 -14.05 -22.15 3.31
C ALA A 50 -14.73 -20.82 2.93
N CYS A 51 -15.16 -20.04 3.93
CA CYS A 51 -15.80 -18.73 3.73
C CYS A 51 -14.87 -17.59 4.18
N ALA A 52 -14.67 -16.58 3.33
CA ALA A 52 -13.86 -15.40 3.62
C ALA A 52 -14.67 -14.10 3.39
N GLU A 53 -14.52 -13.14 4.31
CA GLU A 53 -14.98 -11.76 4.11
C GLU A 53 -13.94 -10.99 3.31
N LEU A 54 -14.36 -10.38 2.19
CA LEU A 54 -13.45 -9.75 1.24
C LEU A 54 -13.27 -8.27 1.59
N GLY A 55 -12.03 -7.86 1.85
CA GLY A 55 -11.67 -6.53 2.34
C GLY A 55 -11.38 -5.49 1.25
N GLY A 56 -11.38 -5.88 -0.03
CA GLY A 56 -11.23 -4.99 -1.17
C GLY A 56 -11.06 -5.70 -2.52
N PHE A 57 -11.05 -4.92 -3.61
CA PHE A 57 -10.99 -5.40 -5.01
C PHE A 57 -9.85 -6.38 -5.31
N GLY A 58 -8.72 -6.30 -4.60
CA GLY A 58 -7.58 -7.19 -4.79
C GLY A 58 -7.81 -8.64 -4.34
N ASP A 59 -8.77 -8.87 -3.43
CA ASP A 59 -9.07 -10.21 -2.91
C ASP A 59 -9.97 -11.00 -3.88
N ILE A 60 -10.81 -10.31 -4.66
CA ILE A 60 -11.68 -10.90 -5.68
C ILE A 60 -10.86 -11.42 -6.86
N LEU A 61 -9.90 -10.62 -7.35
CA LEU A 61 -9.01 -11.02 -8.44
C LEU A 61 -8.16 -12.25 -8.09
N ARG A 62 -7.75 -12.39 -6.82
CA ARG A 62 -6.98 -13.54 -6.35
C ARG A 62 -7.78 -14.84 -6.35
N LEU A 63 -9.07 -14.79 -6.03
CA LEU A 63 -9.94 -15.97 -6.06
C LEU A 63 -10.25 -16.41 -7.49
N LEU A 64 -10.35 -15.46 -8.43
CA LEU A 64 -10.55 -15.75 -9.86
C LEU A 64 -9.32 -16.34 -10.55
N LEU A 65 -8.11 -16.06 -10.04
CA LEU A 65 -6.85 -16.59 -10.59
C LEU A 65 -6.55 -18.04 -10.16
N LEU A 66 -7.19 -18.54 -9.10
CA LEU A 66 -6.97 -19.90 -8.60
C LEU A 66 -7.56 -20.99 -9.53
N PRO A 67 -8.81 -20.87 -10.04
CA PRO A 67 -9.35 -21.77 -11.04
C PRO A 67 -8.55 -21.74 -12.36
N LEU A 68 -8.20 -20.54 -12.84
CA LEU A 68 -7.44 -20.39 -14.10
C LEU A 68 -6.05 -21.04 -14.04
N ARG A 69 -5.46 -21.16 -12.84
CA ARG A 69 -4.24 -21.92 -12.59
C ARG A 69 -4.50 -23.43 -12.54
N ALA A 70 -5.61 -23.85 -11.94
CA ALA A 70 -6.00 -25.25 -11.84
C ALA A 70 -6.37 -25.84 -13.21
N ASP A 71 -6.88 -25.01 -14.12
CA ASP A 71 -7.27 -25.39 -15.48
C ASP A 71 -6.11 -25.28 -16.50
N ASP A 72 -4.86 -25.08 -16.04
CA ASP A 72 -3.66 -24.87 -16.87
C ASP A 72 -3.78 -23.74 -17.92
N GLN A 73 -4.75 -22.83 -17.76
CA GLN A 73 -5.00 -21.71 -18.68
C GLN A 73 -4.10 -20.49 -18.39
N LEU A 74 -3.20 -20.60 -17.42
CA LEU A 74 -2.20 -19.58 -17.12
C LEU A 74 -0.84 -20.01 -17.65
N GLU A 75 -0.45 -19.43 -18.79
CA GLU A 75 0.92 -19.57 -19.29
C GLU A 75 1.91 -18.87 -18.36
N LYS A 76 2.97 -19.59 -18.00
CA LYS A 76 4.12 -19.03 -17.31
C LYS A 76 4.92 -18.19 -18.30
N VAL A 77 4.60 -16.91 -18.41
CA VAL A 77 5.38 -16.00 -19.24
C VAL A 77 6.68 -15.66 -18.51
N ASP A 78 7.81 -16.08 -19.07
CA ASP A 78 9.12 -15.56 -18.67
C ASP A 78 9.17 -14.07 -19.04
N VAL A 79 8.90 -13.24 -18.03
CA VAL A 79 8.89 -11.77 -18.11
C VAL A 79 7.86 -11.23 -19.10
N ALA A 80 6.58 -11.38 -18.80
CA ALA A 80 5.55 -10.54 -19.41
C ALA A 80 5.71 -9.08 -18.94
N ALA A 81 5.81 -8.15 -19.89
CA ALA A 81 5.68 -6.73 -19.62
C ALA A 81 4.32 -6.45 -18.95
N CYS A 82 4.35 -6.06 -17.67
CA CYS A 82 3.18 -5.63 -16.92
C CYS A 82 2.44 -4.52 -17.68
N SER A 83 1.12 -4.65 -17.81
CA SER A 83 0.28 -3.53 -18.25
C SER A 83 0.35 -2.40 -17.21
N ASP A 84 0.54 -1.17 -17.71
CA ASP A 84 0.79 0.06 -16.95
C ASP A 84 -0.47 0.62 -16.24
N GLN A 85 -1.15 -0.20 -15.42
CA GLN A 85 -2.17 0.32 -14.50
C GLN A 85 -1.90 -0.05 -13.02
N ARG A 86 -1.35 0.97 -12.35
CA ARG A 86 -1.73 1.47 -11.00
C ARG A 86 -1.20 0.73 -9.76
N GLY A 87 0.07 1.00 -9.46
CA GLY A 87 0.50 1.70 -8.24
C GLY A 87 -0.05 1.26 -6.88
N VAL A 88 0.36 0.08 -6.42
CA VAL A 88 0.86 -0.19 -5.05
C VAL A 88 1.82 -1.36 -5.22
N TYR A 89 3.08 -1.25 -4.78
CA TYR A 89 3.91 -2.46 -4.63
C TYR A 89 3.30 -3.25 -3.48
N VAL A 90 2.53 -4.27 -3.81
CA VAL A 90 2.01 -5.25 -2.85
C VAL A 90 3.05 -6.35 -2.85
N GLY A 91 3.96 -6.34 -1.88
CA GLY A 91 4.92 -7.41 -1.71
C GLY A 91 4.22 -8.78 -1.54
N PRO A 92 4.98 -9.89 -1.48
CA PRO A 92 4.40 -11.24 -1.45
C PRO A 92 3.35 -11.39 -0.33
N PRO A 93 2.22 -12.08 -0.60
CA PRO A 93 1.14 -12.25 0.37
C PRO A 93 1.61 -13.10 1.56
N ILE A 94 1.36 -12.61 2.77
CA ILE A 94 1.63 -13.36 4.01
C ILE A 94 0.31 -13.95 4.52
N ILE A 95 0.28 -15.29 4.59
CA ILE A 95 -0.92 -16.09 4.87
C ILE A 95 -1.13 -16.25 6.39
N SER A 96 -0.08 -16.04 7.19
CA SER A 96 -0.06 -16.26 8.63
C SER A 96 -0.02 -14.94 9.41
N VAL A 97 -1.21 -14.41 9.72
CA VAL A 97 -1.40 -13.10 10.38
C VAL A 97 -1.97 -13.29 11.78
N LEU A 98 -1.27 -12.79 12.80
CA LEU A 98 -1.83 -12.55 14.12
C LEU A 98 -2.38 -11.13 14.15
N GLN A 99 -3.69 -11.02 14.29
CA GLN A 99 -4.37 -9.75 14.45
C GLN A 99 -4.94 -9.65 15.86
N THR A 100 -4.66 -8.53 16.54
CA THR A 100 -5.35 -8.20 17.79
C THR A 100 -6.72 -7.61 17.49
N THR A 101 -7.67 -7.96 18.34
CA THR A 101 -9.06 -7.52 18.33
C THR A 101 -9.39 -6.88 19.68
N GLU A 102 -10.51 -6.18 19.79
CA GLU A 102 -10.92 -5.57 21.06
C GLU A 102 -11.00 -6.57 22.23
N LYS A 103 -11.30 -7.85 21.93
CA LYS A 103 -11.37 -8.93 22.92
C LYS A 103 -10.02 -9.29 23.54
N ASP A 104 -8.93 -8.88 22.90
CA ASP A 104 -7.58 -9.12 23.40
C ASP A 104 -7.13 -8.08 24.43
N PHE A 105 -8.01 -7.12 24.75
CA PHE A 105 -7.74 -6.03 25.67
C PHE A 105 -8.67 -6.10 26.88
N LYS A 106 -8.10 -5.81 28.05
CA LYS A 106 -8.83 -5.60 29.29
C LYS A 106 -8.34 -4.30 29.91
N ASP A 107 -9.26 -3.38 30.17
CA ASP A 107 -8.96 -2.04 30.71
C ASP A 107 -7.89 -1.29 29.88
N GLY A 108 -7.92 -1.45 28.55
CA GLY A 108 -6.97 -0.84 27.62
C GLY A 108 -5.58 -1.49 27.58
N ARG A 109 -5.35 -2.57 28.34
CA ARG A 109 -4.09 -3.32 28.33
C ARG A 109 -4.24 -4.63 27.56
N LEU A 110 -3.21 -4.98 26.80
CA LEU A 110 -3.16 -6.23 26.05
C LEU A 110 -3.07 -7.42 27.04
N MET A 111 -3.98 -8.39 26.90
CA MET A 111 -3.96 -9.63 27.68
C MET A 111 -2.93 -10.60 27.11
N ILE A 112 -1.65 -10.26 27.28
CA ILE A 112 -0.51 -10.97 26.67
C ILE A 112 -0.54 -12.46 27.05
N ASN A 113 -0.80 -12.78 28.32
CA ASN A 113 -0.79 -14.16 28.78
C ASN A 113 -1.83 -15.02 28.06
N ASP A 114 -3.01 -14.48 27.77
CA ASP A 114 -4.07 -15.21 27.08
C ASP A 114 -3.68 -15.49 25.63
N ILE A 115 -3.06 -14.51 24.96
CA ILE A 115 -2.52 -14.67 23.61
C ILE A 115 -1.39 -15.70 23.60
N LEU A 116 -0.47 -15.62 24.56
CA LEU A 116 0.68 -16.53 24.64
C LEU A 116 0.25 -17.97 24.96
N GLN A 117 -0.79 -18.16 25.79
CA GLN A 117 -1.38 -19.46 26.09
C GLN A 117 -2.04 -20.09 24.84
N ASP A 118 -2.65 -19.28 23.98
CA ASP A 118 -3.16 -19.74 22.69
C ASP A 118 -2.04 -19.87 21.64
N ARG A 119 -1.18 -20.88 21.84
CA ARG A 119 -0.05 -21.17 20.95
C ARG A 119 -0.47 -21.38 19.50
N LYS A 120 -1.67 -21.89 19.23
CA LYS A 120 -2.14 -22.10 17.85
C LYS A 120 -2.26 -20.78 17.09
N ARG A 121 -2.58 -19.70 17.80
CA ARG A 121 -2.80 -18.38 17.23
C ARG A 121 -1.52 -17.70 16.74
N TRP A 122 -0.37 -17.94 17.38
CA TRP A 122 0.87 -17.19 17.09
C TRP A 122 2.05 -18.05 16.64
N LYS A 123 2.07 -19.36 16.88
CA LYS A 123 3.24 -20.24 16.62
C LYS A 123 3.81 -20.18 15.20
N HIS A 124 2.95 -19.96 14.20
CA HIS A 124 3.35 -19.91 12.78
C HIS A 124 3.16 -18.53 12.17
N THR A 125 2.91 -17.51 13.00
CA THR A 125 2.68 -16.15 12.53
C THR A 125 3.95 -15.52 12.01
N ARG A 126 3.83 -14.84 10.87
CA ARG A 126 4.88 -14.00 10.27
C ARG A 126 4.48 -12.53 10.17
N SER A 127 3.20 -12.21 10.39
CA SER A 127 2.68 -10.85 10.33
C SER A 127 1.89 -10.54 11.58
N LEU A 128 2.23 -9.46 12.27
CA LEU A 128 1.52 -9.00 13.46
C LEU A 128 0.84 -7.66 13.17
N LYS A 129 -0.48 -7.60 13.37
CA LYS A 129 -1.28 -6.38 13.20
C LYS A 129 -1.99 -6.00 14.49
N ILE A 130 -1.73 -4.79 14.95
CA ILE A 130 -2.24 -4.29 16.23
C ILE A 130 -3.03 -3.02 15.98
N PHE A 131 -4.31 -3.08 16.32
CA PHE A 131 -5.27 -2.03 16.00
C PHE A 131 -5.55 -1.09 17.19
N HIS A 132 -5.34 -1.59 18.40
CA HIS A 132 -5.64 -0.87 19.65
C HIS A 132 -4.55 -1.20 20.68
N GLY A 133 -4.28 -0.28 21.61
CA GLY A 133 -3.53 -0.50 22.84
C GLY A 133 -2.08 -0.96 22.66
N THR A 134 -1.12 -0.09 22.99
CA THR A 134 0.32 -0.43 22.93
C THR A 134 0.92 -0.81 24.28
N ALA A 135 0.15 -0.73 25.37
CA ALA A 135 0.61 -1.06 26.70
C ALA A 135 0.91 -2.56 26.86
N GLY A 136 2.15 -2.90 27.23
CA GLY A 136 2.63 -4.27 27.41
C GLY A 136 3.05 -4.95 26.10
N LEU A 137 2.98 -4.26 24.97
CA LEU A 137 3.30 -4.82 23.67
C LEU A 137 4.75 -5.34 23.59
N GLU A 138 5.68 -4.68 24.27
CA GLU A 138 7.07 -5.13 24.38
C GLU A 138 7.19 -6.57 24.90
N GLY A 139 6.30 -6.98 25.81
CA GLY A 139 6.26 -8.34 26.35
C GLY A 139 5.83 -9.36 25.29
N LEU A 140 4.81 -9.06 24.49
CA LEU A 140 4.39 -9.92 23.38
C LEU A 140 5.49 -9.99 22.31
N LEU A 141 6.02 -8.83 21.90
CA LEU A 141 7.07 -8.76 20.88
C LEU A 141 8.30 -9.54 21.30
N SER A 142 8.70 -9.52 22.57
CA SER A 142 9.85 -10.30 23.05
C SER A 142 9.74 -11.82 22.77
N VAL A 143 8.51 -12.35 22.64
CA VAL A 143 8.23 -13.76 22.37
C VAL A 143 8.04 -14.02 20.88
N VAL A 144 7.31 -13.18 20.16
CA VAL A 144 6.95 -13.42 18.75
C VAL A 144 7.94 -12.83 17.75
N ALA A 145 8.76 -11.86 18.16
CA ALA A 145 9.72 -11.12 17.32
C ALA A 145 10.60 -11.98 16.39
N PRO A 146 11.18 -13.13 16.82
CA PRO A 146 12.16 -13.85 16.01
C PRO A 146 11.65 -14.31 14.63
N HIS A 147 10.34 -14.49 14.51
CA HIS A 147 9.69 -15.04 13.31
C HIS A 147 8.88 -14.01 12.51
N LEU A 148 8.76 -12.77 13.00
CA LEU A 148 7.99 -11.74 12.33
C LEU A 148 8.74 -11.17 11.12
N GLU A 149 8.06 -11.15 9.99
CA GLU A 149 8.45 -10.48 8.76
C GLU A 149 7.67 -9.16 8.55
N GLU A 150 6.50 -9.02 9.17
CA GLU A 150 5.68 -7.81 9.11
C GLU A 150 5.17 -7.40 10.49
N LEU A 151 5.23 -6.10 10.76
CA LEU A 151 4.66 -5.49 11.95
C LEU A 151 3.90 -4.22 11.59
N GLN A 152 2.62 -4.18 11.96
CA GLN A 152 1.79 -2.99 11.86
C GLN A 152 1.19 -2.66 13.23
N ILE A 153 1.42 -1.44 13.70
CA ILE A 153 0.86 -0.92 14.94
C ILE A 153 0.19 0.41 14.62
N LYS A 154 -1.14 0.45 14.72
CA LYS A 154 -1.93 1.65 14.38
C LYS A 154 -1.86 2.75 15.44
N ASP A 155 -1.76 2.34 16.70
CA ASP A 155 -1.66 3.25 17.84
C ASP A 155 -0.23 3.76 18.05
N GLU A 156 -0.10 4.78 18.91
CA GLU A 156 1.19 5.39 19.21
C GLU A 156 2.09 4.44 20.01
N VAL A 157 3.33 4.26 19.52
CA VAL A 157 4.33 3.39 20.12
C VAL A 157 5.33 4.18 20.95
N GLN A 158 5.65 3.62 22.11
CA GLN A 158 6.67 4.11 23.03
C GLN A 158 8.06 3.60 22.60
N PRO A 159 9.16 4.24 23.03
CA PRO A 159 10.52 3.84 22.65
C PRO A 159 10.87 2.38 22.99
N ASN A 160 10.35 1.83 24.09
CA ASN A 160 10.57 0.44 24.49
C ASN A 160 10.05 -0.58 23.47
N VAL A 161 8.94 -0.29 22.78
CA VAL A 161 8.43 -1.12 21.68
C VAL A 161 9.43 -1.10 20.52
N MET A 162 9.96 0.07 20.19
CA MET A 162 10.94 0.23 19.09
C MET A 162 12.29 -0.43 19.41
N VAL A 163 12.66 -0.58 20.68
CA VAL A 163 13.83 -1.38 21.10
C VAL A 163 13.66 -2.85 20.72
N GLU A 164 12.45 -3.40 20.84
CA GLU A 164 12.18 -4.78 20.38
C GLU A 164 12.16 -4.87 18.86
N VAL A 165 11.59 -3.87 18.17
CA VAL A 165 11.61 -3.79 16.70
C VAL A 165 13.03 -3.79 16.15
N ALA A 166 13.96 -3.05 16.77
CA ALA A 166 15.36 -3.00 16.38
C ALA A 166 16.06 -4.38 16.41
N LYS A 167 15.56 -5.34 17.22
CA LYS A 167 16.11 -6.69 17.34
C LYS A 167 15.57 -7.67 16.28
N MET A 168 14.51 -7.31 15.55
CA MET A 168 13.80 -8.21 14.63
C MET A 168 14.54 -8.38 13.30
N LYS A 169 15.50 -9.31 13.25
CA LYS A 169 16.35 -9.55 12.06
C LYS A 169 15.59 -9.99 10.80
N SER A 170 14.41 -10.60 10.96
CA SER A 170 13.59 -11.09 9.85
C SER A 170 12.58 -10.05 9.33
N LEU A 171 12.45 -8.90 9.99
CA LEU A 171 11.44 -7.90 9.69
C LEU A 171 11.71 -7.24 8.34
N LYS A 172 10.74 -7.34 7.43
CA LYS A 172 10.77 -6.74 6.09
C LYS A 172 9.81 -5.56 5.97
N ARG A 173 8.68 -5.58 6.68
CA ARG A 173 7.69 -4.50 6.64
C ARG A 173 7.40 -3.96 8.04
N LEU A 174 7.45 -2.65 8.17
CA LEU A 174 7.14 -1.95 9.40
C LEU A 174 6.16 -0.81 9.11
N ASP A 175 5.06 -0.72 9.85
CA ASP A 175 4.12 0.41 9.81
C ASP A 175 3.77 0.82 11.23
N VAL A 176 4.31 1.96 11.68
CA VAL A 176 4.21 2.41 13.07
C VAL A 176 3.95 3.91 13.19
N LYS A 177 3.38 4.29 14.33
CA LYS A 177 3.18 5.68 14.72
C LYS A 177 3.96 5.97 16.00
N CYS A 178 5.03 6.74 15.94
CA CYS A 178 5.81 7.08 17.13
C CYS A 178 5.10 8.15 17.97
N VAL A 179 5.26 8.12 19.30
CA VAL A 179 4.90 9.26 20.16
C VAL A 179 5.81 10.45 19.84
N LYS A 180 5.28 11.67 19.90
CA LYS A 180 6.04 12.90 19.63
C LYS A 180 7.06 13.19 20.74
N ASP A 181 8.07 13.97 20.41
CA ASP A 181 9.00 14.58 21.37
C ASP A 181 9.77 13.59 22.25
N LEU A 182 9.97 12.36 21.75
CA LEU A 182 10.78 11.32 22.39
C LEU A 182 11.87 10.83 21.43
N ASP A 183 12.95 10.34 22.03
CA ASP A 183 14.02 9.67 21.29
C ASP A 183 13.68 8.20 21.06
N PHE A 184 13.99 7.73 19.85
CA PHE A 184 13.75 6.36 19.41
C PHE A 184 15.04 5.74 18.88
N PRO A 185 15.20 4.41 19.01
CA PRO A 185 16.34 3.71 18.43
C PRO A 185 16.30 3.75 16.89
N ASP A 186 17.46 3.45 16.30
CA ASP A 186 17.65 3.29 14.85
C ASP A 186 16.67 2.24 14.27
N LEU A 187 16.27 2.46 13.02
CA LEU A 187 15.40 1.53 12.30
C LEU A 187 16.19 0.31 11.79
N PRO A 188 15.56 -0.89 11.75
CA PRO A 188 16.18 -2.06 11.14
C PRO A 188 16.53 -1.82 9.66
N LEU A 189 17.78 -2.07 9.27
CA LEU A 189 18.28 -1.71 7.93
C LEU A 189 17.81 -2.65 6.81
N GLN A 190 17.34 -3.84 7.16
CA GLN A 190 16.88 -4.85 6.20
C GLN A 190 15.45 -4.62 5.68
N LEU A 191 14.78 -3.56 6.14
CA LEU A 191 13.40 -3.25 5.75
C LEU A 191 13.26 -3.06 4.23
N GLU A 192 12.21 -3.65 3.69
CA GLU A 192 11.76 -3.49 2.31
C GLU A 192 10.62 -2.48 2.21
N GLU A 193 9.80 -2.36 3.25
CA GLU A 193 8.68 -1.42 3.32
C GLU A 193 8.63 -0.75 4.70
N LEU A 194 8.53 0.58 4.70
CA LEU A 194 8.44 1.38 5.91
C LEU A 194 7.28 2.36 5.82
N GLY A 195 6.40 2.33 6.81
CA GLY A 195 5.50 3.41 7.15
C GLY A 195 5.83 3.92 8.54
N ILE A 196 6.11 5.22 8.65
CA ILE A 196 6.43 5.84 9.93
C ILE A 196 5.75 7.21 10.05
N TRP A 197 5.13 7.42 11.20
CA TRP A 197 4.62 8.71 11.62
C TRP A 197 5.46 9.25 12.76
N TYR A 198 5.70 10.56 12.73
CA TYR A 198 6.51 11.27 13.73
C TYR A 198 7.93 10.67 13.88
N PRO A 199 8.67 10.39 12.79
CA PRO A 199 10.02 9.87 12.90
C PRO A 199 10.98 10.91 13.50
N THR A 200 12.01 10.44 14.19
CA THR A 200 13.15 11.28 14.61
C THR A 200 14.14 11.47 13.46
N GLU A 201 15.03 12.45 13.61
CA GLU A 201 16.14 12.66 12.66
C GLU A 201 16.99 11.38 12.49
N ASN A 202 17.36 10.72 13.59
CA ASN A 202 18.18 9.50 13.55
C ASN A 202 17.49 8.36 12.77
N GLN A 203 16.18 8.21 12.94
CA GLN A 203 15.40 7.23 12.18
C GLN A 203 15.37 7.56 10.69
N LEU A 204 15.24 8.84 10.32
CA LEU A 204 15.31 9.25 8.92
C LEU A 204 16.71 9.06 8.31
N ARG A 205 17.78 9.30 9.07
CA ARG A 205 19.17 9.02 8.62
C ARG A 205 19.40 7.54 8.31
N CYS A 206 18.65 6.62 8.93
CA CYS A 206 18.74 5.21 8.59
C CYS A 206 18.35 4.93 7.14
N LEU A 207 17.48 5.73 6.52
CA LEU A 207 17.02 5.54 5.14
C LEU A 207 18.18 5.51 4.13
N GLU A 208 19.20 6.33 4.34
CA GLU A 208 20.40 6.40 3.48
C GLU A 208 21.18 5.06 3.43
N ARG A 209 20.97 4.21 4.46
CA ARG A 209 21.66 2.93 4.66
C ARG A 209 20.75 1.72 4.45
N MET A 210 19.54 1.90 3.88
CA MET A 210 18.59 0.81 3.66
C MET A 210 18.64 0.29 2.21
N PRO A 211 19.41 -0.77 1.91
CA PRO A 211 19.63 -1.21 0.54
C PRO A 211 18.43 -1.88 -0.14
N ARG A 212 17.45 -2.31 0.65
CA ARG A 212 16.30 -3.08 0.17
C ARG A 212 14.98 -2.30 0.22
N LEU A 213 15.00 -1.04 0.66
CA LEU A 213 13.78 -0.25 0.84
C LEU A 213 13.15 0.06 -0.52
N ARG A 214 11.95 -0.48 -0.76
CA ARG A 214 11.17 -0.33 -2.00
C ARG A 214 9.99 0.62 -1.84
N SER A 215 9.41 0.65 -0.65
CA SER A 215 8.21 1.44 -0.32
C SER A 215 8.42 2.23 0.96
N LEU A 216 8.16 3.54 0.89
CA LEU A 216 8.33 4.44 2.03
C LEU A 216 7.10 5.34 2.22
N ARG A 217 6.57 5.40 3.44
CA ARG A 217 5.59 6.39 3.89
C ARG A 217 6.17 7.15 5.07
N VAL A 218 6.27 8.47 4.93
CA VAL A 218 6.69 9.36 6.02
C VAL A 218 5.61 10.39 6.28
N TYR A 219 5.15 10.46 7.53
CA TYR A 219 4.17 11.44 7.96
C TYR A 219 4.66 12.25 9.15
N ASN A 220 4.38 13.56 9.10
CA ASN A 220 4.60 14.51 10.19
C ASN A 220 5.96 14.38 10.89
N ALA A 221 7.07 14.44 10.15
CA ALA A 221 8.39 14.60 10.77
C ALA A 221 8.48 15.98 11.43
N PHE A 222 8.97 16.05 12.67
CA PHE A 222 9.13 17.27 13.45
C PHE A 222 10.60 17.53 13.83
N CYS A 223 11.54 17.08 12.99
CA CYS A 223 12.96 17.38 13.17
C CYS A 223 13.37 18.64 12.38
N ALA A 224 14.58 19.13 12.65
CA ALA A 224 15.17 20.22 11.90
C ALA A 224 15.30 19.87 10.41
N ASP A 225 15.43 20.91 9.58
CA ASP A 225 15.64 20.72 8.15
C ASP A 225 16.91 19.89 7.90
N MET A 226 16.77 18.85 7.09
CA MET A 226 17.81 17.89 6.83
C MET A 226 17.95 17.61 5.33
N ASN A 227 19.19 17.39 4.91
CA ASN A 227 19.50 17.00 3.54
C ASN A 227 19.87 15.51 3.50
N PHE A 228 19.32 14.81 2.52
CA PHE A 228 19.62 13.43 2.20
C PHE A 228 20.63 13.35 1.06
N ALA A 229 21.65 12.52 1.23
CA ALA A 229 22.56 12.20 0.15
C ALA A 229 21.84 11.37 -0.94
N PRO A 230 22.24 11.49 -2.22
CA PRO A 230 21.74 10.62 -3.27
C PRO A 230 21.87 9.14 -2.91
N SER A 231 20.78 8.40 -3.00
CA SER A 231 20.74 6.99 -2.64
C SER A 231 21.65 6.17 -3.55
N GLN A 232 22.53 5.38 -2.95
CA GLN A 232 23.40 4.45 -3.66
C GLN A 232 22.67 3.15 -4.04
N HIS A 233 21.52 2.88 -3.42
CA HIS A 233 20.87 1.57 -3.46
C HIS A 233 19.82 1.42 -4.57
N ARG A 234 19.35 2.54 -5.16
CA ARG A 234 18.39 2.60 -6.28
C ARG A 234 17.18 1.65 -6.15
N ALA A 235 16.77 1.33 -4.93
CA ALA A 235 15.76 0.32 -4.64
C ALA A 235 14.37 0.93 -4.43
N LEU A 236 14.28 2.20 -4.04
CA LEU A 236 13.02 2.84 -3.70
C LEU A 236 12.21 3.14 -4.96
N LEU A 237 11.03 2.54 -5.05
CA LEU A 237 10.13 2.66 -6.20
C LEU A 237 8.89 3.50 -5.87
N TRP A 238 8.45 3.48 -4.62
CA TRP A 238 7.22 4.13 -4.18
C TRP A 238 7.47 4.96 -2.91
N LEU A 239 7.10 6.23 -2.95
CA LEU A 239 7.23 7.18 -1.84
C LEU A 239 5.91 7.89 -1.60
N LYS A 240 5.48 7.95 -0.34
CA LYS A 240 4.44 8.86 0.12
C LYS A 240 4.92 9.75 1.23
N VAL A 241 4.69 11.05 1.06
CA VAL A 241 5.02 12.07 2.05
C VAL A 241 3.77 12.84 2.43
N GLY A 242 3.58 13.03 3.74
CA GLY A 242 2.51 13.87 4.28
C GLY A 242 3.01 14.59 5.52
N VAL A 243 3.63 15.75 5.32
CA VAL A 243 4.26 16.55 6.36
C VAL A 243 3.88 18.02 6.19
N ASN A 244 4.18 18.83 7.19
CA ASN A 244 3.88 20.25 7.17
C ASN A 244 4.81 21.04 6.21
N ALA A 245 4.22 21.65 5.18
CA ALA A 245 4.86 22.47 4.17
C ALA A 245 5.66 23.66 4.72
N LYS A 246 5.31 24.18 5.92
CA LYS A 246 6.02 25.31 6.53
C LYS A 246 7.34 24.92 7.18
N HIS A 247 7.47 23.69 7.63
CA HIS A 247 8.58 23.29 8.52
C HIS A 247 9.48 22.20 7.96
N PHE A 248 8.99 21.37 7.02
CA PHE A 248 9.73 20.21 6.55
C PHE A 248 9.84 20.11 5.03
N LYS A 249 9.46 21.17 4.30
CA LYS A 249 9.39 21.17 2.84
C LYS A 249 10.74 20.89 2.18
N ASN A 250 11.82 21.54 2.62
CA ASN A 250 13.15 21.34 2.05
C ASN A 250 13.62 19.90 2.26
N SER A 251 13.36 19.36 3.43
CA SER A 251 13.68 17.97 3.77
C SER A 251 12.90 16.96 2.92
N ILE A 252 11.63 17.21 2.60
CA ILE A 252 10.85 16.41 1.63
C ILE A 252 11.51 16.45 0.26
N LEU A 253 11.83 17.65 -0.24
CA LEU A 253 12.40 17.81 -1.58
C LEU A 253 13.76 17.13 -1.66
N SER A 254 14.59 17.25 -0.62
CA SER A 254 15.85 16.55 -0.51
C SER A 254 15.67 15.02 -0.49
N LEU A 255 14.67 14.50 0.25
CA LEU A 255 14.35 13.08 0.25
C LEU A 255 13.91 12.60 -1.14
N ILE A 256 13.04 13.35 -1.83
CA ILE A 256 12.58 13.04 -3.19
C ILE A 256 13.77 13.04 -4.15
N GLN A 257 14.64 14.06 -4.06
CA GLN A 257 15.84 14.19 -4.88
C GLN A 257 16.82 13.03 -4.65
N ALA A 258 16.99 12.60 -3.40
CA ALA A 258 17.88 11.49 -3.04
C ALA A 258 17.49 10.18 -3.75
N TYR A 259 16.19 9.96 -4.00
CA TYR A 259 15.67 8.77 -4.68
C TYR A 259 15.22 9.02 -6.13
N ALA A 260 15.49 10.19 -6.71
CA ALA A 260 14.96 10.60 -8.01
C ALA A 260 15.33 9.66 -9.19
N SER A 261 16.43 8.91 -9.05
CA SER A 261 16.90 7.97 -10.06
C SER A 261 16.13 6.65 -10.13
N SER A 262 15.40 6.27 -9.07
CA SER A 262 14.65 5.00 -8.99
C SER A 262 13.17 5.19 -8.69
N LEU A 263 12.78 6.33 -8.13
CA LEU A 263 11.42 6.59 -7.70
C LEU A 263 10.45 6.62 -8.89
N GLN A 264 9.51 5.68 -8.92
CA GLN A 264 8.52 5.54 -10.01
C GLN A 264 7.18 6.17 -9.66
N VAL A 265 6.79 6.11 -8.38
CA VAL A 265 5.50 6.58 -7.90
C VAL A 265 5.68 7.45 -6.67
N LEU A 266 5.19 8.68 -6.75
CA LEU A 266 5.27 9.67 -5.69
C LEU A 266 3.87 10.08 -5.27
N HIS A 267 3.58 10.02 -3.98
CA HIS A 267 2.34 10.49 -3.37
C HIS A 267 2.67 11.66 -2.44
N ILE A 268 2.03 12.81 -2.66
CA ILE A 268 2.22 13.99 -1.82
C ILE A 268 0.86 14.38 -1.24
N LEU A 269 0.76 14.47 0.08
CA LEU A 269 -0.39 15.07 0.74
C LEU A 269 -0.40 16.58 0.45
N CYS A 270 -1.38 17.06 -0.31
CA CYS A 270 -1.51 18.47 -0.61
C CYS A 270 -2.96 18.95 -0.68
N SER A 271 -3.22 20.12 -0.11
CA SER A 271 -4.49 20.82 -0.24
C SER A 271 -4.58 21.54 -1.59
N VAL A 272 -5.82 21.80 -2.03
CA VAL A 272 -6.07 22.67 -3.18
C VAL A 272 -6.01 24.13 -2.74
N SER A 273 -6.52 24.42 -1.53
CA SER A 273 -6.60 25.77 -0.97
C SER A 273 -5.53 26.03 0.09
N LYS A 274 -5.11 27.30 0.15
CA LYS A 274 -4.22 27.85 1.18
C LYS A 274 -4.86 27.84 2.58
N ASN A 275 -6.19 27.85 2.67
CA ASN A 275 -6.92 28.02 3.92
C ASN A 275 -6.93 26.77 4.80
N TYR A 276 -6.52 25.62 4.28
CA TYR A 276 -6.49 24.38 5.04
C TYR A 276 -5.33 24.31 6.02
N LEU A 277 -5.62 24.07 7.30
CA LEU A 277 -4.65 23.92 8.40
C LEU A 277 -3.53 24.97 8.37
N ASP A 278 -3.89 26.24 8.26
CA ASP A 278 -2.90 27.34 8.18
C ASP A 278 -1.83 27.07 7.09
N SER A 279 -2.28 26.63 5.91
CA SER A 279 -1.44 26.31 4.76
C SER A 279 -0.44 25.16 4.96
N ALA A 280 -0.58 24.35 6.01
CA ALA A 280 0.35 23.26 6.33
C ALA A 280 0.47 22.19 5.23
N CYS A 281 -0.51 22.06 4.34
CA CYS A 281 -0.45 21.13 3.21
C CYS A 281 -0.52 21.85 1.85
N TYR A 282 -0.33 23.17 1.82
CA TYR A 282 -0.44 23.95 0.61
C TYR A 282 0.94 24.19 -0.03
N PHE A 283 1.14 23.67 -1.23
CA PHE A 283 2.39 23.78 -1.98
C PHE A 283 2.14 24.50 -3.32
N PRO A 284 2.23 25.84 -3.35
CA PRO A 284 1.95 26.62 -4.56
C PRO A 284 2.93 26.33 -5.70
N ASP A 285 4.21 26.14 -5.36
CA ASP A 285 5.31 25.99 -6.33
C ASP A 285 5.74 24.53 -6.53
N LEU A 286 4.88 23.57 -6.13
CA LEU A 286 5.23 22.14 -6.11
C LEU A 286 5.72 21.62 -7.46
N GLY A 287 5.13 22.11 -8.56
CA GLY A 287 5.52 21.70 -9.91
C GLY A 287 6.96 22.08 -10.24
N GLU A 288 7.32 23.34 -10.03
CA GLU A 288 8.67 23.87 -10.28
C GLU A 288 9.70 23.15 -9.40
N GLU A 289 9.40 23.00 -8.12
CA GLU A 289 10.29 22.34 -7.16
C GLU A 289 10.56 20.88 -7.51
N LEU A 290 9.52 20.13 -7.86
CA LEU A 290 9.69 18.75 -8.33
C LEU A 290 10.42 18.69 -9.67
N GLY A 291 10.21 19.67 -10.57
CA GLY A 291 10.94 19.80 -11.83
C GLY A 291 12.46 19.86 -11.63
N THR A 292 12.92 20.49 -10.54
CA THR A 292 14.35 20.57 -10.19
C THR A 292 14.92 19.29 -9.57
N CYS A 293 14.06 18.37 -9.10
CA CYS A 293 14.51 17.16 -8.38
C CYS A 293 15.11 16.08 -9.31
N GLY A 294 15.08 16.26 -10.64
CA GLY A 294 15.69 15.31 -11.58
C GLY A 294 15.01 13.94 -11.60
N LEU A 295 13.67 13.91 -11.47
CA LEU A 295 12.81 12.72 -11.34
C LEU A 295 12.69 11.91 -12.64
N ARG A 296 13.81 11.34 -13.12
CA ARG A 296 13.90 10.64 -14.42
C ARG A 296 13.15 9.31 -14.48
N ALA A 297 13.00 8.64 -13.34
CA ALA A 297 12.29 7.36 -13.25
C ALA A 297 10.80 7.51 -12.93
N LEU A 298 10.36 8.73 -12.61
CA LEU A 298 9.00 8.97 -12.16
C LEU A 298 8.02 8.73 -13.31
N ARG A 299 6.99 7.93 -13.02
CA ARG A 299 5.89 7.63 -13.95
C ARG A 299 4.58 8.21 -13.46
N ARG A 300 4.42 8.34 -12.13
CA ARG A 300 3.15 8.77 -11.55
C ARG A 300 3.36 9.65 -10.33
N LEU A 301 2.69 10.80 -10.33
CA LEU A 301 2.53 11.67 -9.18
C LEU A 301 1.06 11.67 -8.75
N VAL A 302 0.82 11.34 -7.48
CA VAL A 302 -0.52 11.34 -6.88
C VAL A 302 -0.62 12.45 -5.85
N LEU A 303 -1.50 13.41 -6.12
CA LEU A 303 -1.90 14.43 -5.17
C LEU A 303 -2.94 13.85 -4.21
N VAL A 304 -2.50 13.55 -2.99
CA VAL A 304 -3.32 12.99 -1.93
C VAL A 304 -4.04 14.13 -1.24
N ARG A 305 -5.39 14.11 -1.24
CA ARG A 305 -6.18 15.17 -0.61
C ARG A 305 -6.40 14.85 0.86
N PRO A 306 -6.30 15.85 1.76
CA PRO A 306 -6.68 15.66 3.14
C PRO A 306 -8.16 15.23 3.24
N PRO A 307 -8.54 14.29 4.13
CA PRO A 307 -9.93 13.86 4.28
C PRO A 307 -10.90 15.01 4.56
N ASN A 308 -10.42 16.04 5.26
CA ASN A 308 -11.20 17.21 5.68
C ASN A 308 -11.11 18.38 4.68
N ASP A 309 -10.38 18.23 3.58
CA ASP A 309 -10.32 19.18 2.47
C ASP A 309 -10.36 18.39 1.14
N PRO A 310 -11.47 17.69 0.88
CA PRO A 310 -11.62 16.96 -0.37
C PRO A 310 -11.71 17.95 -1.53
N CYS A 311 -11.13 17.60 -2.67
CA CYS A 311 -11.18 18.44 -3.86
C CYS A 311 -12.55 18.45 -4.57
N THR A 312 -13.59 17.81 -4.01
CA THR A 312 -14.93 17.68 -4.60
C THR A 312 -15.60 19.03 -4.80
N GLU A 313 -15.41 19.96 -3.87
CA GLU A 313 -15.96 21.32 -3.93
C GLU A 313 -15.06 22.29 -4.71
N GLN A 314 -13.84 21.87 -5.05
CA GLN A 314 -12.81 22.70 -5.70
C GLN A 314 -12.26 22.01 -6.96
N LEU A 315 -13.14 21.35 -7.72
CA LEU A 315 -12.78 20.51 -8.86
C LEU A 315 -11.91 21.24 -9.89
N ALA A 316 -12.32 22.45 -10.28
CA ALA A 316 -11.58 23.27 -11.24
C ALA A 316 -10.17 23.63 -10.74
N GLY A 317 -10.05 24.01 -9.46
CA GLY A 317 -8.75 24.31 -8.83
C GLY A 317 -7.86 23.06 -8.76
N CYS A 318 -8.44 21.90 -8.47
CA CYS A 318 -7.73 20.63 -8.44
C CYS A 318 -7.18 20.23 -9.82
N LEU A 319 -8.01 20.33 -10.86
CA LEU A 319 -7.63 20.05 -12.25
C LEU A 319 -6.53 21.00 -12.73
N LEU A 320 -6.68 22.30 -12.43
CA LEU A 320 -5.69 23.31 -12.76
C LEU A 320 -4.35 23.02 -12.06
N GLN A 321 -4.37 22.70 -10.76
CA GLN A 321 -3.16 22.34 -10.02
C GLN A 321 -2.47 21.10 -10.63
N CYS A 322 -3.22 20.04 -10.95
CA CYS A 322 -2.64 18.86 -11.61
C CYS A 322 -2.02 19.18 -12.97
N ARG A 323 -2.66 20.04 -13.77
CA ARG A 323 -2.13 20.47 -15.08
C ARG A 323 -0.86 21.29 -14.93
N ILE A 324 -0.84 22.26 -14.01
CA ILE A 324 0.33 23.11 -13.75
C ILE A 324 1.52 22.24 -13.34
N ILE A 325 1.32 21.33 -12.38
CA ILE A 325 2.39 20.42 -11.93
C ILE A 325 2.83 19.49 -13.08
N GLY A 326 1.89 18.95 -13.85
CA GLY A 326 2.20 18.10 -15.00
C GLY A 326 3.07 18.78 -16.04
N ASN A 327 2.83 20.07 -16.30
CA ASN A 327 3.63 20.86 -17.26
C ASN A 327 5.07 21.10 -16.78
N SER A 328 5.34 21.03 -15.48
CA SER A 328 6.68 21.21 -14.91
C SER A 328 7.50 19.91 -14.85
N LEU A 329 6.87 18.76 -15.10
CA LEU A 329 7.51 17.45 -15.00
C LEU A 329 7.86 16.88 -16.38
N PRO A 330 8.94 16.10 -16.49
CA PRO A 330 9.30 15.49 -17.77
C PRO A 330 8.22 14.48 -18.21
N PRO A 331 7.84 14.44 -19.50
CA PRO A 331 7.00 13.36 -20.02
C PRO A 331 7.67 11.99 -19.83
N PRO A 332 6.92 10.90 -19.57
CA PRO A 332 5.46 10.77 -19.55
C PRO A 332 4.86 10.74 -18.12
N VAL A 333 5.26 11.63 -17.21
CA VAL A 333 4.72 11.60 -15.83
C VAL A 333 3.22 11.86 -15.79
N HIS A 334 2.45 10.91 -15.26
CA HIS A 334 1.01 11.06 -15.03
C HIS A 334 0.73 11.71 -13.66
N VAL A 335 0.19 12.93 -13.67
CA VAL A 335 -0.24 13.64 -12.46
C VAL A 335 -1.73 13.44 -12.23
N VAL A 336 -2.10 12.84 -11.09
CA VAL A 336 -3.49 12.52 -10.75
C VAL A 336 -3.86 12.93 -9.33
N CYS A 337 -5.14 13.18 -9.10
CA CYS A 337 -5.69 13.35 -7.77
C CYS A 337 -6.16 12.00 -7.19
N SER A 338 -5.92 11.77 -5.89
CA SER A 338 -6.37 10.57 -5.16
C SER A 338 -7.90 10.38 -5.12
N ASN A 339 -8.67 11.47 -5.18
CA ASN A 339 -10.14 11.41 -5.23
C ASN A 339 -10.68 11.16 -6.65
N TYR A 340 -9.81 10.80 -7.61
CA TYR A 340 -10.15 10.48 -9.01
C TYR A 340 -10.93 11.56 -9.76
N CYS A 341 -10.88 12.81 -9.31
CA CYS A 341 -11.56 13.93 -9.96
C CYS A 341 -11.03 14.28 -11.37
N ASN A 342 -9.91 13.67 -11.77
CA ASN A 342 -9.30 13.82 -13.08
C ASN A 342 -9.50 12.61 -13.99
N VAL A 343 -10.28 11.61 -13.56
CA VAL A 343 -10.65 10.48 -14.42
C VAL A 343 -11.97 10.83 -15.10
N PRO A 344 -12.01 10.93 -16.44
CA PRO A 344 -13.29 11.11 -17.12
C PRO A 344 -14.23 9.97 -16.73
N ALA A 345 -15.49 10.30 -16.43
CA ALA A 345 -16.54 9.30 -16.28
C ALA A 345 -16.61 8.54 -17.61
N SER A 346 -16.16 7.28 -17.59
CA SER A 346 -16.27 6.34 -18.70
C SER A 346 -17.69 5.80 -18.79
#